data_AF-A0A5E4NJY8-F1
#
_entry.id   AF-A0A5E4NJY8-F1
#
_cell.length_a   1.000
_cell.length_b   1.000
_cell.length_c   1.000
_cell.angle_alpha   90.00
_cell.angle_beta   90.00
_cell.angle_gamma   90.00
#
_symmetry.space_group_name_H-M   'P 1'
#
loop_
_entity.id
_entity.type
_entity.pdbx_description
1 polymer ?
#
loop_
_entity_poly.entity_id
_entity_poly.type
_entity_poly.pdbx_seq_one_letter_code
_entity_poly.pdbx_strand_id
1 'polypeptide(L)' 'MRTSMVETTSYGAALAAGIAVGVWNINAIKSDCDTFSPTISEEEQTSKYHKWKEAIYQSVGWSKNDEEEDDCEGFLNH' A
#
# COMPACT_ATOMS: atom_id res chain seq x y z
N MET A 1 -2.76 3.85 -8.23
CA MET A 1 -3.64 3.29 -9.27
C MET A 1 -4.93 2.81 -8.57
N ARG A 2 -6.11 3.37 -8.89
CA ARG A 2 -7.41 2.94 -8.32
C ARG A 2 -8.37 2.62 -9.44
N THR A 3 -8.92 1.40 -9.46
CA THR A 3 -9.86 0.98 -10.50
C THR A 3 -11.24 1.56 -10.23
N SER A 4 -11.99 1.89 -11.28
CA SER A 4 -13.36 2.39 -11.16
C SER A 4 -14.35 1.31 -10.70
N MET A 5 -13.99 0.03 -10.81
CA MET A 5 -14.78 -1.08 -10.30
C MET A 5 -14.34 -1.42 -8.87
N VAL A 6 -15.22 -1.13 -7.91
CA VAL A 6 -14.90 -1.29 -6.47
C VAL A 6 -14.90 -2.76 -6.06
N GLU A 7 -15.68 -3.62 -6.73
CA GLU A 7 -15.75 -5.07 -6.47
C GLU A 7 -14.83 -5.87 -7.39
N THR A 8 -13.52 -5.68 -7.22
CA THR A 8 -12.50 -6.37 -8.03
C THR A 8 -12.49 -7.89 -7.81
N THR A 9 -12.85 -8.36 -6.61
CA THR A 9 -12.87 -9.78 -6.25
C THR A 9 -13.96 -10.57 -6.99
N SER A 10 -15.21 -10.10 -6.94
CA SER A 10 -16.33 -10.76 -7.61
C SER A 10 -16.16 -10.70 -9.14
N TYR A 11 -15.68 -9.56 -9.64
CA TYR A 11 -15.37 -9.38 -11.05
C TYR A 11 -14.28 -10.34 -11.53
N GLY A 12 -13.19 -10.50 -10.78
CA GLY A 12 -12.11 -11.43 -11.12
C GLY A 12 -12.58 -12.88 -11.21
N ALA A 13 -13.46 -13.32 -10.29
CA ALA A 13 -14.05 -14.65 -10.31
C ALA A 13 -14.95 -14.87 -11.55
N ALA A 14 -15.80 -13.88 -11.87
CA ALA A 14 -16.64 -13.93 -13.06
C ALA A 14 -15.79 -13.98 -14.34
N LEU A 15 -14.75 -13.13 -14.45
CA LEU A 15 -13.82 -13.12 -15.58
C LEU A 15 -13.14 -14.48 -15.79
N ALA A 16 -12.63 -15.08 -14.72
CA ALA A 16 -11.99 -16.39 -14.78
C ALA A 16 -12.94 -17.48 -15.29
N ALA A 17 -14.19 -17.50 -14.80
CA ALA A 17 -15.20 -18.45 -15.27
C ALA A 17 -15.58 -18.21 -16.74
N GLY A 18 -15.78 -16.95 -17.14
CA GLY A 18 -16.15 -16.59 -18.52
C GLY A 18 -15.05 -16.91 -19.53
N ILE A 19 -13.77 -16.79 -19.14
CA ILE A 19 -12.63 -17.22 -19.98
C ILE A 19 -12.57 -18.75 -20.07
N ALA A 20 -12.74 -19.47 -18.95
CA ALA A 20 -12.68 -20.93 -18.93
C ALA A 20 -13.77 -21.60 -19.80
N VAL A 21 -14.95 -20.99 -19.89
CA VAL A 21 -16.06 -21.47 -20.74
C VAL A 21 -15.97 -20.91 -22.17
N GLY A 22 -14.95 -20.11 -22.49
CA GLY A 22 -14.73 -19.56 -23.83
C GLY A 22 -15.70 -18.44 -24.24
N VAL A 23 -16.43 -17.88 -23.26
CA VAL A 23 -17.40 -16.79 -23.48
C VAL A 23 -16.68 -15.45 -23.64
N TRP A 24 -15.56 -15.25 -22.94
CA TRP A 24 -14.81 -13.99 -22.94
C TRP A 24 -13.35 -14.18 -23.35
N ASN A 25 -12.81 -13.19 -24.08
CA ASN A 25 -11.41 -13.14 -24.49
C ASN A 25 -10.64 -12.19 -23.56
N ILE A 26 -9.57 -12.68 -22.94
CA ILE A 26 -8.76 -11.92 -21.99
C ILE A 26 -8.17 -10.62 -22.55
N ASN A 27 -7.87 -10.60 -23.86
CA ASN A 27 -7.28 -9.43 -24.51
C ASN A 27 -8.29 -8.31 -24.79
N ALA A 28 -9.59 -8.60 -24.70
CA ALA A 28 -10.64 -7.61 -24.89
C ALA A 28 -11.02 -6.88 -23.59
N ILE A 29 -10.55 -7.36 -22.44
CA ILE A 29 -10.88 -6.80 -21.13
C ILE A 29 -9.97 -5.60 -20.89
N LYS A 30 -10.55 -4.39 -20.97
CA LYS A 30 -9.88 -3.15 -20.58
C LYS A 30 -10.39 -2.74 -19.20
N SER A 31 -9.46 -2.47 -18.30
CA SER A 31 -9.76 -1.94 -16.98
C SER A 31 -9.46 -0.45 -16.98
N ASP A 32 -10.47 0.38 -16.89
CA ASP A 32 -10.28 1.81 -16.68
C ASP A 32 -9.83 2.05 -15.24
N CYS A 33 -8.69 2.72 -15.10
CA CYS A 33 -8.05 2.91 -13.82
C CYS A 33 -7.46 4.30 -13.69
N ASP A 34 -7.75 4.94 -12.56
CA ASP A 34 -7.15 6.21 -12.21
C ASP A 34 -5.69 5.99 -11.82
N THR A 35 -4.78 6.72 -12.47
CA THR A 35 -3.36 6.75 -12.09
C THR A 35 -3.12 7.94 -11.19
N PHE A 36 -2.47 7.71 -10.06
CA PHE A 36 -2.05 8.76 -9.14
C PHE A 36 -0.53 8.86 -9.22
N SER A 37 -0.03 10.05 -9.53
CA SER A 37 1.38 10.38 -9.45
C SER A 37 1.68 11.07 -8.10
N PRO A 38 2.87 10.83 -7.52
CA PRO A 38 3.29 11.57 -6.34
C PRO A 38 3.47 13.05 -6.69
N THR A 39 2.79 13.93 -5.96
CA THR A 39 2.92 15.39 -6.12
C THR A 39 3.95 15.99 -5.15
N ILE A 40 4.40 15.22 -4.15
CA ILE A 40 5.36 15.64 -3.13
C ILE A 40 6.79 15.29 -3.57
N SER A 41 7.77 16.09 -3.14
CA SER A 41 9.18 15.77 -3.36
C SER A 41 9.61 14.55 -2.52
N GLU A 42 10.66 13.87 -2.97
CA GLU A 42 11.23 12.72 -2.25
C GLU A 42 11.69 13.08 -0.82
N GLU A 43 12.23 14.29 -0.66
CA GLU A 43 12.64 14.82 0.65
C GLU A 43 11.42 15.01 1.59
N GLU A 44 10.33 15.58 1.08
CA GLU A 44 9.10 15.77 1.86
C GLU A 44 8.44 14.43 2.21
N GLN A 45 8.45 13.48 1.27
CA GLN A 45 7.97 12.11 1.49
C GLN A 45 8.76 11.43 2.62
N THR A 46 10.09 11.52 2.58
CA THR A 46 10.99 10.91 3.56
C THR A 46 10.79 11.51 4.94
N SER A 47 10.70 12.85 5.04
CA SER A 47 10.44 13.53 6.32
C SER A 47 9.10 13.12 6.94
N LYS A 48 8.03 13.05 6.14
CA LYS A 48 6.71 12.60 6.62
C LYS A 48 6.72 11.13 7.05
N TYR A 49 7.41 10.28 6.30
CA TYR A 49 7.54 8.86 6.63
C TYR A 49 8.34 8.65 7.92
N HIS A 50 9.40 9.42 8.14
CA HIS A 50 10.19 9.38 9.37
C HIS A 50 9.33 9.74 10.59
N LYS A 51 8.62 10.88 10.53
CA LYS A 51 7.72 11.32 11.61
C LYS A 51 6.58 10.33 11.90
N TRP A 52 6.03 9.69 10.86
CA TRP A 52 5.03 8.64 11.04
C TRP A 52 5.59 7.42 11.78
N LYS A 53 6.81 7.00 11.46
CA LYS A 53 7.49 5.91 12.18
C LYS A 53 7.78 6.27 13.63
N GLU A 54 8.28 7.47 13.92
CA GLU A 54 8.47 7.97 15.29
C GLU A 54 7.15 7.96 16.08
N ALA A 55 6.04 8.39 15.47
CA ALA A 55 4.73 8.35 16.11
C ALA A 55 4.26 6.91 16.41
N ILE A 56 4.58 5.94 15.56
CA ILE A 56 4.32 4.52 15.83
C ILE A 56 5.14 4.04 17.02
N TYR A 57 6.45 4.33 17.06
CA TYR A 57 7.31 3.95 18.18
C TYR A 57 6.77 4.49 19.50
N GLN A 58 6.38 5.76 19.54
CA GLN A 58 5.78 6.37 20.74
C GLN A 58 4.43 5.75 21.12
N SER A 59 3.62 5.35 20.14
CA SER A 59 2.33 4.68 20.39
C SER A 59 2.50 3.26 20.95
N VAL A 60 3.56 2.57 20.56
CA VAL A 60 3.90 1.22 21.06
C VAL A 60 4.59 1.28 22.44
N GLY A 61 5.38 2.33 22.68
CA GLY A 61 6.10 2.56 23.95
C GLY A 61 5.21 2.94 25.13
N TRP A 62 3.98 3.40 24.90
CA TRP A 62 3.01 3.74 25.97
C TRP A 62 2.64 2.58 26.91
N SER A 63 2.97 1.33 26.56
CA SER A 63 2.67 0.13 27.36
C SER A 63 3.87 -0.49 28.08
N LYS A 64 5.05 0.15 28.04
CA LYS A 64 6.19 -0.26 28.86
C LYS A 64 6.66 0.95 29.65
N ASN A 65 6.33 0.94 30.95
CA ASN A 65 7.03 1.77 31.90
C ASN A 65 8.53 1.45 31.81
N ASP A 66 9.30 2.52 31.97
CA ASP A 66 10.71 2.57 32.35
C ASP A 66 11.73 2.47 31.21
N GLU A 67 12.32 3.65 30.95
CA GLU A 67 13.74 3.90 30.65
C GLU A 67 14.47 2.92 29.72
N GLU A 68 14.40 3.11 28.40
CA GLU A 68 15.55 2.81 27.52
C GLU A 68 15.68 3.90 26.43
N GLU A 69 16.78 4.66 26.50
CA GLU A 69 17.31 5.44 25.37
C GLU A 69 17.75 4.45 24.29
N ASP A 70 16.91 4.21 23.29
CA ASP A 70 17.24 3.37 22.15
C ASP A 70 17.71 4.26 20.99
N ASP A 71 19.02 4.28 20.77
CA ASP A 71 19.71 4.94 19.67
C ASP A 71 19.10 4.52 18.31
N CYS A 72 18.64 5.50 17.54
CA CYS A 72 18.07 5.35 16.19
C CYS A 72 19.03 4.78 15.11
N GLU A 73 20.19 4.22 15.47
CA GLU A 73 21.27 3.77 14.56
C GLU A 73 21.28 2.23 14.34
N GLY A 74 20.12 1.56 14.39
CA GLY A 74 20.06 0.09 14.27
C GLY A 74 19.54 -0.47 12.93
N PHE A 75 18.72 0.27 12.18
CA PHE A 75 17.92 -0.32 11.07
C PHE A 75 18.33 0.14 9.65
N LEU A 76 19.48 0.79 9.49
CA LEU A 76 20.02 1.14 8.17
C LEU A 76 20.96 0.06 7.57
N ASN A 77 21.18 -1.06 8.26
CA ASN A 77 22.01 -2.17 7.76
C ASN A 77 21.29 -3.52 7.82
N HIS A 78 20.24 -3.71 7.01
CA HIS A 78 19.96 -5.03 6.41
C HIS A 78 19.20 -4.89 5.10
#